data_AF-A0A835HNV6-F1
#
_entry.id   AF-A0A835HNV6-F1
#
_cell.length_a   1.000
_cell.length_b   1.000
_cell.length_c   1.000
_cell.angle_alpha   90.00
_cell.angle_beta   90.00
_cell.angle_gamma   90.00
#
_symmetry.space_group_name_H-M   'P 1'
#
loop_
_entity.id
_entity.type
_entity.pdbx_description
1 polymer ?
#
loop_
_entity_poly.entity_id
_entity_poly.type
_entity_poly.pdbx_seq_one_letter_code
_entity_poly.pdbx_strand_id
1 'polypeptide(L)' 'MITDDLKVLPLSTSNSVELLNKLGVKDVSVLGDKIVTVGKVEVLSRSTQAFIAKMKPLTDLFLLKNVD' A
#
# COMPACT_ATOMS: atom_id res chain seq x y z
N MET A 1 -0.69 9.51 -3.29
CA MET A 1 -0.82 8.28 -2.49
C MET A 1 -1.71 7.31 -3.24
N ILE A 2 -1.40 6.02 -3.17
CA ILE A 2 -2.20 4.95 -3.80
C ILE A 2 -2.54 3.95 -2.69
N THR A 3 -3.79 3.51 -2.60
CA THR A 3 -4.25 2.54 -1.60
C THR A 3 -4.53 1.17 -2.21
N ASP A 4 -4.71 0.15 -1.38
CA ASP A 4 -5.12 -1.20 -1.83
C ASP A 4 -6.43 -1.23 -2.62
N ASP A 5 -7.30 -0.24 -2.41
CA ASP A 5 -8.54 -0.06 -3.17
C ASP A 5 -8.30 0.59 -4.56
N LEU A 6 -7.03 0.71 -4.97
CA LEU A 6 -6.56 1.37 -6.20
C LEU A 6 -7.01 2.83 -6.31
N LYS A 7 -7.39 3.46 -5.19
CA LYS A 7 -7.72 4.88 -5.12
C LYS A 7 -6.44 5.70 -5.13
N VAL A 8 -6.42 6.72 -5.99
CA VAL A 8 -5.35 7.70 -6.04
C VAL A 8 -5.80 8.94 -5.26
N LEU A 9 -5.00 9.31 -4.26
CA LEU A 9 -5.22 10.49 -3.43
C LEU A 9 -4.08 11.49 -3.66
N PRO A 10 -4.37 12.80 -3.71
CA PRO A 10 -3.32 13.83 -3.71
C PRO A 10 -2.41 13.64 -2.51
N LEU A 11 -1.09 13.74 -2.73
CA LEU A 11 -0.11 13.67 -1.66
C LEU A 11 -0.12 15.02 -0.91
N SER A 12 -0.71 15.03 0.28
CA SER A 12 -0.65 16.17 1.19
C SER A 12 -0.55 15.65 2.62
N THR A 13 0.11 16.40 3.50
CA THR A 13 0.27 16.03 4.92
C THR A 13 -1.08 15.75 5.57
N SER A 14 -2.09 16.58 5.28
CA SER A 14 -3.46 16.41 5.80
C SER A 14 -4.09 15.10 5.33
N ASN A 15 -3.97 14.76 4.03
CA ASN A 15 -4.50 13.50 3.50
C ASN A 15 -3.78 12.28 4.08
N SER A 16 -2.46 12.37 4.29
CA SER A 16 -1.68 11.30 4.90
C SER A 16 -2.08 11.06 6.35
N VAL A 17 -2.23 12.11 7.16
CA VAL A 17 -2.65 12.00 8.57
C VAL A 17 -4.09 11.49 8.67
N GLU A 18 -5.02 11.96 7.83
CA GLU A 18 -6.39 11.47 7.80
C GLU A 18 -6.44 9.97 7.45
N LEU A 19 -5.64 9.54 6.50
CA LEU A 19 -5.55 8.13 6.11
C LEU A 19 -4.98 7.25 7.24
N LEU A 20 -3.93 7.71 7.93
CA LEU A 20 -3.38 7.02 9.10
C LEU A 20 -4.42 6.88 10.22
N ASN A 21 -5.19 7.95 10.48
CA ASN A 21 -6.27 7.92 11.46
C ASN A 21 -7.39 6.94 11.05
N LYS A 22 -7.79 6.92 9.78
CA LYS A 22 -8.76 5.93 9.25
C LYS A 22 -8.28 4.48 9.38
N LEU A 23 -6.98 4.25 9.32
CA LEU A 23 -6.36 2.94 9.53
C LEU A 23 -6.17 2.59 11.02
N GLY A 24 -6.55 3.47 11.95
CA GLY A 24 -6.45 3.25 13.40
C GLY A 24 -5.07 3.50 13.99
N VAL A 25 -4.16 4.15 13.24
CA VAL A 25 -2.82 4.49 13.72
C VAL A 25 -2.90 5.69 14.65
N LYS A 26 -2.59 5.47 15.94
CA LYS A 26 -2.65 6.50 16.99
C LYS A 26 -1.28 7.11 17.31
N ASP A 27 -0.24 6.29 17.18
CA ASP A 27 1.14 6.72 17.38
C ASP A 27 1.85 6.69 16.03
N VAL A 28 2.29 7.88 15.57
CA VAL A 28 3.00 8.06 14.30
C VAL A 28 4.51 7.83 14.50
N SER A 29 4.99 7.89 15.75
CA SER A 29 6.41 7.77 16.11
C SER A 29 6.96 6.37 15.84
N VAL A 30 6.08 5.35 15.82
CA VAL A 30 6.42 3.97 15.46
C VAL A 30 6.42 3.70 13.95
N LEU A 31 5.99 4.65 13.12
CA LEU A 31 5.98 4.48 11.67
C LEU A 31 7.38 4.73 11.09
N GLY A 32 7.78 3.88 10.14
CA GLY A 32 9.02 4.04 9.38
C GLY A 32 8.75 4.06 7.89
N ASP A 33 9.67 4.67 7.14
CA ASP A 33 9.60 4.73 5.69
C ASP A 33 10.35 3.54 5.07
N LYS A 34 9.71 2.88 4.10
CA LYS A 34 10.33 1.83 3.28
C LYS A 34 10.30 2.26 1.82
N ILE A 35 11.48 2.47 1.24
CA ILE A 35 11.60 2.74 -0.19
C ILE A 35 11.56 1.40 -0.93
N VAL A 36 10.59 1.24 -1.83
CA VAL A 36 10.43 0.06 -2.68
C VAL A 36 10.49 0.47 -4.14
N THR A 37 11.29 -0.23 -4.93
CA THR A 37 11.33 -0.05 -6.39
C THR A 37 10.49 -1.13 -7.03
N VAL A 38 9.55 -0.75 -7.89
CA VAL A 38 8.66 -1.70 -8.57
C VAL A 38 8.65 -1.45 -10.06
N GLY A 39 8.85 -2.50 -10.85
CA GLY A 39 8.76 -2.47 -12.29
C GLY A 39 7.32 -2.49 -12.78
N LYS A 40 7.04 -1.88 -13.94
CA LYS A 40 5.70 -1.82 -14.55
C LYS A 40 5.07 -3.22 -14.75
N VAL A 41 5.87 -4.19 -15.20
CA VAL A 41 5.41 -5.57 -15.44
C VAL A 41 5.04 -6.27 -14.13
N GLU A 42 5.80 -6.02 -13.07
CA GLU A 42 5.58 -6.60 -11.74
C GLU A 42 4.29 -6.05 -11.11
N VAL A 43 4.07 -4.74 -11.20
CA VAL A 43 2.80 -4.11 -10.76
C VAL A 43 1.60 -4.69 -11.51
N LEU A 44 1.67 -4.76 -12.85
CA LEU A 44 0.55 -5.21 -13.67
C LEU A 44 0.21 -6.68 -13.44
N SER A 45 1.22 -7.56 -13.44
CA SER A 45 1.02 -9.00 -13.25
C SER A 45 0.49 -9.34 -11.85
N ARG A 46 0.95 -8.63 -10.81
CA ARG A 46 0.47 -8.86 -9.45
C ARG A 46 -0.88 -8.21 -9.17
N SER A 47 -1.12 -7.00 -9.69
CA SER A 47 -2.40 -6.31 -9.56
C SER A 47 -3.52 -7.08 -10.24
N THR A 48 -3.25 -7.70 -11.39
CA THR A 48 -4.23 -8.58 -12.06
C THR A 48 -4.51 -9.84 -11.25
N GLN A 49 -3.49 -10.48 -10.66
CA GLN A 49 -3.68 -11.61 -9.74
C GLN A 49 -4.50 -11.22 -8.51
N ALA A 50 -4.19 -10.09 -7.87
CA ALA A 50 -4.90 -9.62 -6.69
C ALA A 50 -6.36 -9.26 -6.99
N PHE A 51 -6.63 -8.68 -8.16
CA PHE A 51 -7.99 -8.38 -8.63
C PHE A 51 -8.82 -9.66 -8.82
N ILE A 52 -8.23 -10.70 -9.42
CA ILE A 52 -8.88 -12.00 -9.61
C ILE A 52 -9.14 -12.68 -8.25
N ALA A 53 -8.18 -12.57 -7.32
CA ALA A 53 -8.22 -13.26 -6.03
C ALA A 53 -8.96 -12.50 -4.90
N LYS A 54 -9.53 -11.30 -5.18
CA LYS A 54 -10.10 -10.39 -4.15
C LYS A 54 -9.13 -10.12 -2.99
N MET A 55 -7.86 -9.93 -3.32
CA MET A 55 -6.77 -9.68 -2.38
C MET A 55 -6.42 -8.18 -2.29
N LYS A 56 -5.59 -7.79 -1.32
CA LYS A 56 -5.13 -6.40 -1.13
C LYS A 56 -3.85 -6.17 -1.94
N PRO A 57 -3.92 -5.59 -3.14
CA PRO A 57 -2.86 -5.65 -4.15
C PRO A 57 -1.51 -5.07 -3.71
N LEU A 58 -1.49 -4.03 -2.88
CA LEU A 58 -0.25 -3.42 -2.38
C LEU A 58 0.23 -4.12 -1.11
N THR A 59 -0.67 -4.43 -0.18
CA THR A 59 -0.34 -5.19 1.03
C THR A 59 0.29 -6.54 0.67
N ASP A 60 -0.34 -7.31 -0.22
CA ASP A 60 0.14 -8.61 -0.67
C ASP A 60 1.41 -8.52 -1.54
N LEU A 61 1.62 -7.39 -2.23
CA LEU A 61 2.84 -7.17 -3.02
C LEU A 61 4.04 -6.85 -2.12
N PHE A 62 3.86 -6.02 -1.08
CA PHE A 62 4.96 -5.48 -0.30
C PHE A 62 5.22 -6.16 1.05
N LEU A 63 4.21 -6.83 1.62
CA LEU A 63 4.29 -7.44 2.96
C LEU A 63 4.30 -8.97 2.93
N LEU A 64 3.84 -9.60 1.85
CA LEU A 64 3.83 -11.07 1.71
C LEU A 64 5.19 -11.67 1.31
N LYS A 65 6.20 -10.81 1.11
CA LYS A 65 7.61 -11.20 0.88
C LYS A 65 8.36 -11.44 2.20
N ASN A 66 7.77 -12.23 3.10
CA ASN A 66 8.42 -12.77 4.30
C ASN A 66 7.87 -14.18 4.60
N VAL A 67 8.05 -15.09 3.67
CA VAL A 67 8.18 -16.52 3.97
C VAL A 67 9.56 -16.87 3.44
N ASP A 68 10.46 -17.18 4.38
CA ASP A 68 11.79 -17.75 4.14
C ASP A 68 11.76 -18.97 3.22
#